data_AF-A0A8D8XJQ7-F1
#
_entry.id   AF-A0A8D8XJQ7-F1
#
_cell.length_a   1.000
_cell.length_b   1.000
_cell.length_c   1.000
_cell.angle_alpha   90.00
_cell.angle_beta   90.00
_cell.angle_gamma   90.00
#
_symmetry.space_group_name_H-M   'P 1'
#
loop_
_entity.id
_entity.type
_entity.pdbx_description
1 polymer ?
#
loop_
_entity_poly.entity_id
_entity_poly.type
_entity_poly.pdbx_seq_one_letter_code
_entity_poly.pdbx_strand_id
1 'polypeptide(L)'
;MEQKFPGGLLKSDLESDAELATRNFFSKFSFYVRGIAKDSHHIEQEFALINTHLKKVDETLPPSSSCNNLFLCGSQMSLIDCEILPKLHQVRVALQAILDYQIPLQNSYIWKYLNSAYNNASFIEACPPDEDIIRHWFPKNKPIPTSKSVDPNKPIFSFSVPARAERIIIDD
;
A
#
# COMPACT_ATOMS: atom_id res chain seq x y z
N MET A 1 4.17 -23.12 -6.81
CA MET A 1 5.61 -22.87 -6.56
C MET A 1 6.01 -23.23 -5.13
N GLU A 2 5.14 -23.03 -4.14
CA GLU A 2 5.37 -23.37 -2.72
C GLU A 2 5.66 -24.85 -2.44
N GLN A 3 5.06 -25.79 -3.18
CA GLN A 3 5.32 -27.22 -2.98
C GLN A 3 6.71 -27.68 -3.45
N LYS A 4 7.43 -26.89 -4.25
CA LYS A 4 8.66 -27.32 -4.94
C LYS A 4 9.95 -26.89 -4.22
N PHE A 5 9.85 -26.05 -3.18
CA PHE A 5 10.98 -25.55 -2.41
C PHE A 5 10.65 -25.60 -0.90
N PRO A 6 10.97 -26.70 -0.20
CA PRO A 6 10.65 -26.89 1.22
C PRO A 6 11.61 -26.13 2.15
N GLY A 7 11.92 -24.88 1.80
CA GLY A 7 12.36 -23.85 2.76
C GLY A 7 11.18 -22.97 3.17
N GLY A 8 9.96 -23.54 3.11
CA GLY A 8 8.70 -22.84 3.34
C GLY A 8 8.80 -22.02 4.60
N LEU A 9 8.66 -20.70 4.43
CA LEU A 9 8.61 -19.75 5.52
C LEU A 9 7.68 -20.32 6.59
N LEU A 10 8.19 -20.36 7.82
CA LEU A 10 7.42 -20.69 9.01
C LEU A 10 6.10 -19.90 8.91
N LYS A 11 4.96 -20.59 8.85
CA LYS A 11 3.65 -19.94 9.01
C LYS A 11 3.72 -19.16 10.31
N SER A 12 3.89 -17.85 10.19
CA SER A 12 3.92 -16.99 11.37
C SER A 12 2.50 -16.92 11.90
N ASP A 13 2.32 -16.89 13.22
CA ASP A 13 1.00 -16.72 13.82
C ASP A 13 0.30 -15.44 13.30
N LEU A 14 1.08 -14.48 12.80
CA LEU A 14 0.63 -13.22 12.21
C LEU A 14 0.06 -13.35 10.79
N GLU A 15 0.33 -14.45 10.06
CA GLU A 15 -0.08 -14.60 8.66
C GLU A 15 -1.61 -14.68 8.54
N SER A 16 -2.27 -15.44 9.41
CA SER A 16 -3.74 -15.51 9.44
C SER A 16 -4.37 -14.15 9.80
N ASP A 17 -3.76 -13.41 10.73
CA ASP A 17 -4.25 -12.09 11.12
C ASP A 17 -4.07 -11.08 9.97
N ALA A 18 -2.94 -11.16 9.26
CA ALA A 18 -2.67 -10.36 8.09
C ALA A 18 -3.70 -10.64 6.98
N GLU A 19 -3.94 -11.91 6.66
CA GLU A 19 -4.96 -12.33 5.68
C GLU A 19 -6.34 -11.75 6.02
N LEU A 20 -6.76 -11.84 7.29
CA LEU A 20 -8.04 -11.30 7.75
C LEU A 20 -8.10 -9.78 7.60
N ALA A 21 -7.03 -9.07 7.97
CA ALA A 21 -6.96 -7.61 7.90
C ALA A 21 -6.96 -7.09 6.46
N THR A 22 -6.41 -7.86 5.50
CA THR A 22 -6.26 -7.45 4.10
C THR A 22 -7.26 -8.12 3.15
N ARG A 23 -8.20 -8.92 3.67
CA ARG A 23 -9.09 -9.74 2.83
C ARG A 23 -9.97 -8.93 1.88
N ASN A 24 -10.53 -7.82 2.36
CA ASN A 24 -11.65 -7.16 1.68
C ASN A 24 -11.31 -5.81 1.05
N PHE A 25 -10.19 -5.16 1.40
CA PHE A 25 -9.88 -3.79 0.95
C PHE A 25 -9.92 -3.63 -0.57
N PHE A 26 -9.41 -4.61 -1.33
CA PHE A 26 -9.37 -4.49 -2.79
C PHE A 26 -10.76 -4.59 -3.44
N SER A 27 -11.65 -5.38 -2.85
CA SER A 27 -13.06 -5.46 -3.27
C SER A 27 -13.80 -4.15 -2.96
N LYS A 28 -13.61 -3.59 -1.76
CA LYS A 28 -14.19 -2.29 -1.38
C LYS A 28 -13.68 -1.15 -2.26
N PHE A 29 -12.39 -1.12 -2.55
CA PHE A 29 -11.79 -0.24 -3.53
C PHE A 29 -12.45 -0.38 -4.90
N SER A 30 -12.58 -1.61 -5.41
CA SER A 30 -13.18 -1.88 -6.72
C SER A 30 -14.61 -1.36 -6.83
N PHE A 31 -15.41 -1.49 -5.75
CA PHE A 31 -16.75 -0.91 -5.71
C PHE A 31 -16.74 0.61 -5.66
N TYR A 32 -15.81 1.21 -4.92
CA TYR A 32 -15.72 2.66 -4.79
C TYR A 32 -15.25 3.33 -6.09
N VAL A 33 -14.12 2.87 -6.67
CA VAL A 33 -13.56 3.44 -7.90
C VAL A 33 -14.51 3.30 -9.11
N ARG A 34 -15.41 2.30 -9.09
CA ARG A 34 -16.45 2.10 -10.13
C ARG A 34 -17.75 2.85 -9.86
N GLY A 35 -17.86 3.61 -8.77
CA GLY A 35 -19.06 4.36 -8.39
C GLY A 35 -20.24 3.48 -7.92
N ILE A 36 -19.97 2.22 -7.58
CA ILE A 36 -20.94 1.29 -6.99
C ILE A 36 -21.17 1.69 -5.53
N ALA A 37 -20.09 1.84 -4.76
CA ALA A 37 -20.15 2.50 -3.45
C ALA A 37 -20.20 4.02 -3.67
N LYS A 38 -21.06 4.70 -2.89
CA LYS A 38 -21.32 6.15 -3.06
C LYS A 38 -20.33 7.04 -2.29
N ASP A 39 -19.68 6.49 -1.28
CA ASP A 39 -18.73 7.17 -0.42
C ASP A 39 -17.51 6.27 -0.13
N SER A 40 -16.51 6.85 0.53
CA SER A 40 -15.27 6.19 0.93
C SER A 40 -15.40 5.32 2.18
N HIS A 41 -16.56 5.29 2.84
CA HIS A 41 -16.69 4.71 4.19
C HIS A 41 -16.22 3.26 4.26
N HIS A 42 -16.60 2.45 3.28
CA HIS A 42 -16.20 1.04 3.25
C HIS A 42 -14.71 0.84 3.01
N ILE A 43 -14.05 1.67 2.19
CA ILE A 43 -12.60 1.53 1.98
C ILE A 43 -11.82 2.08 3.18
N GLU A 44 -12.31 3.12 3.83
CA GLU A 44 -11.74 3.67 5.07
C GLU A 44 -11.75 2.65 6.22
N GLN A 45 -12.84 1.87 6.36
CA GLN A 45 -12.91 0.77 7.32
C GLN A 45 -11.81 -0.27 7.09
N GLU A 46 -11.58 -0.65 5.83
CA GLU A 46 -10.55 -1.62 5.47
C GLU A 46 -9.14 -1.06 5.70
N PHE A 47 -8.91 0.22 5.39
CA PHE A 47 -7.66 0.89 5.76
C PHE A 47 -7.44 0.92 7.27
N ALA A 48 -8.49 1.12 8.06
CA ALA A 48 -8.38 1.06 9.52
C ALA A 48 -7.99 -0.33 10.03
N LEU A 49 -8.53 -1.40 9.43
CA LEU A 49 -8.16 -2.78 9.75
C LEU A 49 -6.70 -3.08 9.45
N ILE A 50 -6.24 -2.78 8.22
CA ILE A 50 -4.84 -2.96 7.82
C ILE A 50 -3.90 -2.14 8.71
N ASN A 51 -4.24 -0.87 8.96
CA ASN A 51 -3.43 0.00 9.82
C ASN A 51 -3.34 -0.51 11.26
N THR A 52 -4.44 -1.05 11.80
CA THR A 52 -4.47 -1.64 13.15
C THR A 52 -3.62 -2.90 13.21
N HIS A 53 -3.67 -3.75 12.20
CA HIS A 53 -2.81 -4.93 12.10
C HIS A 53 -1.34 -4.56 12.05
N LEU A 54 -0.95 -3.68 11.12
CA LEU A 54 0.43 -3.21 10.98
C LEU A 54 0.96 -2.55 12.26
N LYS A 55 0.11 -1.81 12.99
CA LYS A 55 0.46 -1.28 14.31
C LYS A 55 0.82 -2.38 15.29
N LYS A 56 -0.01 -3.43 15.40
CA LYS A 56 0.27 -4.57 16.29
C LYS A 56 1.58 -5.25 15.92
N VAL A 57 1.83 -5.45 14.63
CA VAL A 57 3.10 -6.03 14.15
C VAL A 57 4.27 -5.15 14.58
N ASP A 58 4.18 -3.84 14.36
CA ASP A 58 5.22 -2.88 14.75
C ASP A 58 5.54 -2.92 16.25
N GLU A 59 4.52 -3.07 17.09
CA GLU A 59 4.66 -3.18 18.56
C GLU A 59 5.37 -4.46 19.01
N THR A 60 5.40 -5.50 18.17
CA THR A 60 6.14 -6.75 18.46
C THR A 60 7.60 -6.71 17.99
N LEU A 61 7.97 -5.72 17.17
CA LEU A 61 9.34 -5.59 16.65
C LEU A 61 10.27 -4.94 17.69
N PRO A 62 11.56 -5.33 17.73
CA PRO A 62 12.51 -4.64 18.58
C PRO A 62 12.69 -3.18 18.10
N PRO A 63 13.00 -2.24 19.02
CA PRO A 63 13.15 -0.81 18.68
C PRO A 63 14.19 -0.53 17.58
N SER A 64 15.18 -1.40 17.40
CA SER A 64 16.19 -1.30 16.34
C SER A 64 15.66 -1.64 14.94
N SER A 65 14.54 -2.37 14.84
CA SER A 65 13.93 -2.80 13.57
C SER A 65 12.70 -1.97 13.20
N SER A 66 12.07 -1.31 14.17
CA SER A 66 10.85 -0.53 13.96
C SER A 66 11.08 0.75 13.14
N CYS A 67 12.32 1.18 12.89
CA CYS A 67 12.55 2.43 12.18
C CYS A 67 12.50 2.33 10.64
N ASN A 68 12.83 1.18 10.03
CA ASN A 68 13.07 1.15 8.58
C ASN A 68 12.17 0.20 7.78
N ASN A 69 11.80 -0.97 8.33
CA ASN A 69 11.08 -2.01 7.59
C ASN A 69 9.91 -2.55 8.41
N LEU A 70 8.69 -2.34 7.90
CA LEU A 70 7.46 -2.89 8.46
C LEU A 70 6.67 -3.57 7.34
N PHE A 71 6.42 -4.87 7.49
CA PHE A 71 5.64 -5.73 6.62
C PHE A 71 4.52 -6.41 7.41
N LEU A 72 3.59 -7.09 6.73
CA LEU A 72 2.40 -7.68 7.35
C LEU A 72 2.69 -8.76 8.39
N CYS A 73 3.85 -9.41 8.29
CA CYS A 73 4.26 -10.49 9.19
C CYS A 73 5.54 -10.18 9.98
N GLY A 74 6.02 -8.93 9.97
CA GLY A 74 7.19 -8.50 10.75
C GLY A 74 8.08 -7.50 10.01
N SER A 75 9.39 -7.58 10.25
CA SER A 75 10.38 -6.67 9.66
C SER A 75 10.92 -7.13 8.30
N GLN A 76 10.52 -8.31 7.84
CA GLN A 76 10.94 -8.91 6.57
C GLN A 76 9.73 -9.17 5.68
N MET A 77 9.92 -8.99 4.37
CA MET A 77 8.88 -9.23 3.37
C MET A 77 8.54 -10.73 3.31
N SER A 78 7.25 -11.03 3.29
CA SER A 78 6.67 -12.37 3.19
C SER A 78 5.79 -12.50 1.94
N LEU A 79 5.27 -13.70 1.67
CA LEU A 79 4.47 -13.96 0.47
C LEU A 79 3.19 -13.11 0.40
N ILE A 80 2.54 -12.88 1.55
CA ILE A 80 1.35 -12.04 1.59
C ILE A 80 1.67 -10.59 1.21
N ASP A 81 2.85 -10.08 1.55
CA ASP A 81 3.26 -8.72 1.16
C ASP A 81 3.36 -8.58 -0.36
N CYS A 82 3.86 -9.62 -1.05
CA CYS A 82 3.92 -9.67 -2.51
C CYS A 82 2.53 -9.65 -3.17
N GLU A 83 1.48 -10.07 -2.47
CA GLU A 83 0.11 -9.96 -2.95
C GLU A 83 -0.50 -8.58 -2.63
N ILE A 84 -0.31 -8.11 -1.40
CA ILE A 84 -1.02 -6.94 -0.87
C ILE A 84 -0.37 -5.63 -1.33
N LEU A 85 0.96 -5.53 -1.39
CA LEU A 85 1.64 -4.29 -1.79
C LEU A 85 1.27 -3.83 -3.21
N PRO A 86 1.29 -4.68 -4.25
CA PRO A 86 0.89 -4.24 -5.59
C PRO A 86 -0.56 -3.77 -5.64
N LYS A 87 -1.46 -4.45 -4.93
CA LYS A 87 -2.87 -4.06 -4.83
C LYS A 87 -3.04 -2.72 -4.12
N LEU A 88 -2.40 -2.54 -2.96
CA LEU A 88 -2.46 -1.32 -2.17
C LEU A 88 -1.89 -0.11 -2.92
N HIS A 89 -0.81 -0.30 -3.67
CA HIS A 89 -0.26 0.76 -4.51
C HIS A 89 -1.22 1.14 -5.66
N GLN A 90 -1.84 0.16 -6.31
CA GLN A 90 -2.90 0.44 -7.30
C GLN A 90 -4.06 1.23 -6.69
N VAL A 91 -4.53 0.86 -5.50
CA VAL A 91 -5.58 1.60 -4.79
C VAL A 91 -5.17 3.05 -4.60
N ARG A 92 -3.95 3.31 -4.10
CA ARG A 92 -3.45 4.66 -3.88
C ARG A 92 -3.46 5.49 -5.17
N VAL A 93 -2.86 4.97 -6.24
CA VAL A 93 -2.70 5.70 -7.51
C VAL A 93 -4.07 5.92 -8.18
N ALA A 94 -4.90 4.89 -8.25
CA ALA A 94 -6.19 4.97 -8.92
C ALA A 94 -7.18 5.87 -8.18
N LEU A 95 -7.27 5.80 -6.84
CA LEU A 95 -8.18 6.65 -6.08
C LEU A 95 -7.79 8.13 -6.18
N GLN A 96 -6.50 8.45 -6.14
CA GLN A 96 -6.06 9.83 -6.30
C GLN A 96 -6.40 10.37 -7.70
N ALA A 97 -6.14 9.59 -8.75
CA ALA A 97 -6.35 10.07 -10.11
C ALA A 97 -7.83 10.17 -10.52
N ILE A 98 -8.68 9.27 -10.01
CA ILE A 98 -10.07 9.11 -10.48
C ILE A 98 -11.07 9.83 -9.58
N LEU A 99 -10.82 9.83 -8.28
CA LEU A 99 -11.76 10.35 -7.27
C LEU A 99 -11.17 11.49 -6.44
N ASP A 100 -9.93 11.91 -6.72
CA ASP A 100 -9.17 12.88 -5.90
C ASP A 100 -9.14 12.49 -4.41
N TYR A 101 -9.09 11.19 -4.15
CA TYR A 101 -9.07 10.62 -2.81
C TYR A 101 -7.67 10.12 -2.45
N GLN A 102 -7.17 10.55 -1.29
CA GLN A 102 -5.89 10.09 -0.74
C GLN A 102 -6.10 9.16 0.45
N ILE A 103 -5.20 8.20 0.62
CA ILE A 103 -5.12 7.42 1.87
C ILE A 103 -4.94 8.42 3.02
N PRO A 104 -5.80 8.42 4.05
CA PRO A 104 -5.73 9.43 5.09
C PRO A 104 -4.41 9.39 5.87
N LEU A 105 -3.90 10.55 6.30
CA LEU A 105 -2.61 10.65 6.99
C LEU A 105 -2.60 9.94 8.35
N GLN A 106 -3.76 9.79 9.00
CA GLN A 106 -3.89 9.03 10.24
C GLN A 106 -3.60 7.53 10.08
N ASN A 107 -3.65 7.00 8.85
CA ASN A 107 -3.25 5.62 8.55
C ASN A 107 -1.71 5.52 8.43
N SER A 108 -0.99 6.01 9.44
CA SER A 108 0.46 6.14 9.42
C SER A 108 1.21 4.82 9.22
N TYR A 109 0.68 3.70 9.70
CA TYR A 109 1.31 2.39 9.52
C TYR A 109 1.15 1.87 8.09
N ILE A 110 0.06 2.21 7.40
CA ILE A 110 -0.06 1.98 5.95
C ILE A 110 1.01 2.77 5.19
N TRP A 111 1.22 4.03 5.56
CA TRP A 111 2.27 4.84 4.94
C TRP A 111 3.68 4.30 5.20
N LYS A 112 3.95 3.78 6.40
CA LYS A 112 5.20 3.10 6.74
C LYS A 112 5.38 1.79 5.97
N TYR A 113 4.31 1.04 5.75
CA TYR A 113 4.31 -0.18 4.94
C TYR A 113 4.59 0.13 3.46
N LEU A 114 3.95 1.15 2.89
CA LEU A 114 4.26 1.65 1.56
C LEU A 114 5.70 2.16 1.44
N ASN A 115 6.21 2.86 2.46
CA ASN A 115 7.62 3.26 2.50
C ASN A 115 8.57 2.05 2.42
N SER A 116 8.24 0.96 3.13
CA SER A 116 9.03 -0.28 3.08
C SER A 116 9.05 -0.88 1.66
N ALA A 117 7.92 -0.81 0.94
CA ALA A 117 7.84 -1.23 -0.46
C ALA A 117 8.66 -0.33 -1.39
N TYR A 118 8.60 0.99 -1.22
CA TYR A 118 9.33 1.94 -2.07
C TYR A 118 10.83 2.01 -1.79
N ASN A 119 11.31 1.30 -0.76
CA ASN A 119 12.73 1.05 -0.51
C ASN A 119 13.15 -0.39 -0.88
N ASN A 120 12.26 -1.18 -1.49
CA ASN A 120 12.52 -2.55 -1.91
C ASN A 120 12.68 -2.63 -3.43
N ALA A 121 13.86 -3.08 -3.90
CA ALA A 121 14.17 -3.17 -5.32
C ALA A 121 13.19 -4.07 -6.11
N SER A 122 12.82 -5.22 -5.55
CA SER A 122 11.89 -6.16 -6.20
C SER A 122 10.53 -5.52 -6.46
N PHE A 123 10.04 -4.67 -5.54
CA PHE A 123 8.81 -3.93 -5.74
C PHE A 123 8.97 -2.84 -6.81
N ILE A 124 10.02 -2.03 -6.73
CA ILE A 124 10.28 -0.92 -7.65
C ILE A 124 10.43 -1.42 -9.09
N GLU A 125 11.21 -2.47 -9.31
CA GLU A 125 11.50 -3.03 -10.64
C GLU A 125 10.27 -3.68 -11.28
N ALA A 126 9.37 -4.25 -10.47
CA ALA A 126 8.15 -4.89 -10.94
C ALA A 126 6.96 -3.93 -11.07
N CYS A 127 7.05 -2.71 -10.55
CA CYS A 127 5.94 -1.78 -10.51
C CYS A 127 5.69 -1.15 -11.89
N PRO A 128 4.45 -1.17 -12.41
CA PRO A 128 4.12 -0.44 -13.63
C PRO A 128 4.09 1.08 -13.39
N PRO A 129 4.22 1.90 -14.45
CA PRO A 129 3.99 3.34 -14.37
C PRO A 129 2.57 3.69 -13.92
N ASP A 130 2.42 4.85 -13.28
CA ASP A 130 1.13 5.35 -12.78
C ASP A 130 0.08 5.42 -13.90
N GLU A 131 0.48 5.82 -15.12
CA GLU A 131 -0.41 5.93 -16.28
C GLU A 131 -1.07 4.59 -16.64
N ASP A 132 -0.35 3.48 -16.53
CA ASP A 132 -0.87 2.15 -16.85
C ASP A 132 -1.83 1.66 -15.75
N ILE A 133 -1.54 1.97 -14.48
CA ILE A 133 -2.45 1.71 -13.36
C ILE A 133 -3.75 2.50 -13.56
N ILE A 134 -3.64 3.80 -13.83
CA ILE A 134 -4.81 4.67 -14.03
C ILE A 134 -5.64 4.15 -15.21
N ARG A 135 -4.99 3.86 -16.36
CA ARG A 135 -5.67 3.33 -17.55
C ARG A 135 -6.39 2.01 -17.28
N HIS A 136 -5.82 1.13 -16.46
CA HIS A 136 -6.46 -0.12 -16.07
C HIS A 136 -7.79 0.10 -15.33
N TRP A 137 -7.84 1.08 -14.42
CA TRP A 137 -9.01 1.37 -13.59
C TRP A 137 -9.97 2.39 -14.22
N PHE A 138 -9.52 3.16 -15.21
CA PHE A 138 -10.31 4.21 -15.81
C PHE A 138 -11.46 3.63 -16.66
N PRO A 139 -12.69 4.17 -16.58
CA PRO A 139 -13.78 3.74 -17.44
C PRO A 139 -13.44 3.97 -18.92
N LYS A 140 -13.48 2.90 -19.73
CA LYS A 140 -13.15 2.96 -21.18
C LYS A 140 -13.96 3.98 -21.98
N ASN A 141 -15.11 4.41 -21.47
CA ASN A 141 -16.04 5.31 -22.13
C ASN A 141 -15.84 6.79 -21.74
N LYS A 142 -14.81 7.11 -20.96
CA LYS A 142 -14.49 8.49 -20.55
C LYS A 142 -13.11 8.89 -21.07
N PRO A 143 -12.89 10.17 -21.41
CA PRO A 143 -11.57 10.67 -21.74
C PRO A 143 -10.65 10.52 -20.52
N ILE A 144 -9.48 9.91 -20.73
CA ILE A 144 -8.48 9.68 -19.68
C ILE A 144 -8.09 11.04 -19.10
N PRO A 145 -7.98 11.19 -17.76
CA PRO A 145 -7.50 12.42 -17.16
C PRO A 145 -6.06 12.63 -17.63
N THR A 146 -5.79 13.74 -18.31
CA THR A 146 -4.44 14.05 -18.77
C THR A 146 -3.57 14.38 -17.57
N SER A 147 -2.52 13.58 -17.35
CA SER A 147 -1.48 13.88 -16.37
C SER A 147 -0.82 15.22 -16.73
N LYS A 148 -0.64 16.10 -15.75
CA LYS A 148 0.14 17.34 -15.88
C LYS A 148 1.64 17.02 -15.81
N SER A 149 2.13 16.08 -16.61
CA SER A 149 3.57 15.79 -16.63
C SER A 149 4.31 16.96 -17.30
N VAL A 150 5.47 17.30 -16.75
CA VAL A 150 6.36 18.32 -17.32
C VAL A 150 7.04 17.80 -18.61
N ASP A 151 7.07 16.48 -18.78
CA ASP A 151 7.49 15.79 -20.00
C ASP A 151 6.48 14.68 -20.34
N PRO A 152 5.75 14.75 -21.47
CA PRO A 152 4.75 13.76 -21.85
C PRO A 152 5.34 12.38 -22.19
N ASN A 153 6.66 12.24 -22.33
CA ASN A 153 7.32 10.98 -22.70
C ASN A 153 7.95 10.24 -21.50
N LYS A 154 7.97 10.83 -20.31
CA LYS A 154 8.58 10.21 -19.13
C LYS A 154 7.53 9.51 -18.27
N PRO A 155 7.68 8.20 -17.98
CA PRO A 155 6.77 7.50 -17.07
C PRO A 155 6.86 8.07 -15.65
N ILE A 156 5.71 8.20 -14.98
CA ILE A 156 5.61 8.68 -13.61
C ILE A 156 5.41 7.49 -12.67
N PHE A 157 6.03 7.57 -11.49
CA PHE A 157 5.89 6.57 -10.43
C PHE A 157 5.63 7.27 -9.09
N SER A 158 4.47 7.00 -8.48
CA SER A 158 4.06 7.60 -7.20
C SER A 158 4.63 6.87 -5.97
N PHE A 159 5.95 6.96 -5.79
CA PHE A 159 6.68 6.32 -4.67
C PHE A 159 6.98 7.25 -3.48
N SER A 160 6.45 8.48 -3.47
CA SER A 160 6.60 9.37 -2.31
C SER A 160 5.73 8.91 -1.15
N VAL A 161 6.13 9.16 0.09
CA VAL A 161 5.26 9.03 1.27
C VAL A 161 5.16 10.38 1.98
N PRO A 162 4.07 10.69 2.70
CA PRO A 162 3.95 11.93 3.45
C PRO A 162 5.11 12.07 4.46
N ALA A 163 5.73 13.24 4.49
CA ALA A 163 6.77 13.54 5.46
C ALA A 163 6.20 13.52 6.88
N ARG A 164 6.85 12.80 7.80
CA ARG A 164 6.52 12.82 9.23
C ARG A 164 7.40 13.85 9.91
N ALA A 165 6.82 14.94 10.39
CA ALA A 165 7.53 15.90 11.22
C ALA A 165 7.70 15.31 12.63
N GLU A 166 8.89 14.81 12.95
CA GLU A 166 9.25 14.43 14.32
C GLU A 166 9.89 15.62 15.03
N ARG A 167 9.50 15.85 16.28
CA ARG A 167 10.07 16.94 17.09
C ARG A 167 11.50 16.56 17.45
N ILE A 168 12.47 17.23 16.84
CA ILE A 168 13.88 17.10 17.24
C ILE A 168 14.01 17.83 18.58
N ILE A 169 14.25 17.08 19.65
CA ILE A 169 14.75 17.65 20.90
C ILE A 169 16.24 17.86 20.67
N ILE A 170 16.65 19.11 20.56
CA ILE A 170 18.07 19.47 20.57
C ILE A 170 18.42 19.53 22.05
N ASP A 171 19.21 18.58 22.53
CA ASP A 171 19.77 18.66 23.87
C ASP A 171 20.77 19.83 23.89
N ASP A 172 20.51 20.81 24.76
CA ASP A 172 21.36 22.00 25.00
C ASP A 172 22.70 21.65 25.68
#